data_AF-A0A9E0LLW7-F1
#
_entry.id   AF-A0A9E0LLW7-F1
#
_cell.length_a   1.000
_cell.length_b   1.000
_cell.length_c   1.000
_cell.angle_alpha   90.00
_cell.angle_beta   90.00
_cell.angle_gamma   90.00
#
_symmetry.space_group_name_H-M   'P 1'
#
loop_
_entity.id
_entity.type
_entity.pdbx_description
1 polymer ?
#
loop_
_entity_poly.entity_id
_entity_poly.type
_entity_poly.pdbx_seq_one_letter_code
_entity_poly.pdbx_strand_id
1 'polypeptide(L)'
;MIDAPELQKPTKLKQNILRVREAKDVARVFETRIVGRTSNEFREICYSADLVLGGLENEYEHFITQKFTELESYLDTSYDNLREHHNEGFRKFLLQQYRTYKKEQPSSVDSLKEEESIKDLAIGYTFDYIRTLTLGKRMGISSKNALMLAEVSHWNTPNVLISLAKKFPDADPNVIFNAAAHRPAHPEDFLREVLEAIPRLQEKFPDMDLGIIKGAATNYRSAPEQYLQGVNDAIPRLQEKFPDIDLGTIKKAASDYSSDPEEFIQGVITTVSKLREKFPEADVRLLKTAANMHPLDPEGFVNKVTERVQSLQASFPEIDLRIIKTAAISYGSNPEVFIRKVLSDIPDLQLKFPDIPLSVIKAVVISHTSDSEGFIRNVSEKAPGLQKEFPDLSASVVYRALIGYRDPQTFLREVQNRIQASLKQRNQA
;
A
#
# COMPACT_ATOMS: atom_id res chain seq x y z
N MET A 1 2.18 33.15 1.95
CA MET A 1 2.66 33.57 3.28
C MET A 1 1.50 34.26 3.95
N ILE A 2 0.87 33.59 4.92
CA ILE A 2 -0.15 34.20 5.78
C ILE A 2 0.40 33.97 7.18
N ASP A 3 0.83 35.06 7.82
CA ASP A 3 1.39 35.07 9.16
C ASP A 3 0.28 34.84 10.19
N ALA A 4 0.51 33.88 11.09
CA ALA A 4 -0.31 33.70 12.28
C ALA A 4 -0.12 34.91 13.20
N PRO A 5 -1.19 35.64 13.59
CA PRO A 5 -1.05 36.75 14.52
C PRO A 5 -0.70 36.19 15.91
N GLU A 6 0.44 36.62 16.43
CA GLU A 6 0.89 36.45 17.83
C GLU A 6 1.42 35.07 18.28
N LEU A 7 2.13 34.35 17.40
CA LEU A 7 3.32 33.62 17.86
C LEU A 7 4.45 34.63 18.06
N GLN A 8 4.57 35.21 19.25
CA GLN A 8 5.62 36.18 19.56
C GLN A 8 7.01 35.61 19.25
N LYS A 9 7.64 36.21 18.22
CA LYS A 9 8.96 35.94 17.63
C LYS A 9 9.08 34.55 16.97
N PRO A 10 9.45 34.47 15.67
CA PRO A 10 9.83 33.23 14.99
C PRO A 10 10.83 32.35 15.76
N THR A 11 11.53 32.94 16.74
CA THR A 11 12.44 32.31 17.69
C THR A 11 11.75 31.39 18.73
N LYS A 12 10.63 31.77 19.37
CA LYS A 12 10.02 30.96 20.46
C LYS A 12 9.38 29.67 19.91
N LEU A 13 8.59 29.76 18.83
CA LEU A 13 8.04 28.56 18.18
C LEU A 13 9.16 27.61 17.72
N LYS A 14 10.21 28.16 17.10
CA LYS A 14 11.36 27.36 16.66
C LYS A 14 12.04 26.66 17.83
N GLN A 15 12.18 27.33 18.97
CA GLN A 15 12.71 26.74 20.20
C GLN A 15 11.81 25.61 20.71
N ASN A 16 10.49 25.80 20.72
CA ASN A 16 9.55 24.76 21.17
C ASN A 16 9.61 23.52 20.27
N ILE A 17 9.68 23.71 18.95
CA ILE A 17 9.86 22.61 17.99
C ILE A 17 11.19 21.88 18.20
N LEU A 18 12.29 22.63 18.40
CA LEU A 18 13.60 22.03 18.66
C LEU A 18 13.60 21.23 19.96
N ARG A 19 13.05 21.80 21.05
CA ARG A 19 12.93 21.13 22.35
C ARG A 19 12.15 19.83 22.25
N VAL A 20 11.02 19.82 21.54
CA VAL A 20 10.23 18.60 21.31
C VAL A 20 11.04 17.57 20.52
N ARG A 21 11.79 17.96 19.50
CA ARG A 21 12.59 17.02 18.69
C ARG A 21 13.79 16.46 19.44
N GLU A 22 14.50 17.30 20.20
CA GLU A 22 15.57 16.87 21.10
C GLU A 22 15.03 15.88 22.14
N ALA A 23 13.87 16.16 22.73
CA ALA A 23 13.20 15.26 23.67
C ALA A 23 12.87 13.90 23.05
N LYS A 24 12.44 13.85 21.78
CA LYS A 24 12.22 12.59 21.02
C LYS A 24 13.53 11.86 20.75
N ASP A 25 14.59 12.57 20.38
CA ASP A 25 15.90 11.98 20.08
C ASP A 25 16.54 11.40 21.35
N VAL A 26 16.46 12.10 22.48
CA VAL A 26 16.89 11.60 23.78
C VAL A 26 16.12 10.33 24.17
N ALA A 27 14.78 10.35 24.05
CA ALA A 27 13.96 9.16 24.31
C ALA A 27 14.30 7.97 23.38
N ARG A 28 14.71 8.24 22.14
CA ARG A 28 15.20 7.22 21.19
C ARG A 28 16.54 6.64 21.61
N VAL A 29 17.50 7.49 21.97
CA VAL A 29 18.83 7.05 22.47
C VAL A 29 18.69 6.15 23.69
N PHE A 30 17.74 6.45 24.58
CA PHE A 30 17.52 5.66 25.81
C PHE A 30 16.49 4.54 25.68
N GLU A 31 15.97 4.31 24.47
CA GLU A 31 14.94 3.30 24.16
C GLU A 31 13.74 3.34 25.13
N THR A 32 13.29 4.55 25.49
CA THR A 32 12.29 4.71 26.54
C THR A 32 10.95 4.10 26.13
N ARG A 33 10.60 2.96 26.75
CA ARG A 33 9.33 2.27 26.50
C ARG A 33 8.18 2.95 27.25
N ILE A 34 7.01 3.02 26.60
CA ILE A 34 5.76 3.56 27.18
C ILE A 34 4.79 2.48 27.71
N VAL A 35 5.18 1.20 27.69
CA VAL A 35 4.36 0.08 28.21
C VAL A 35 4.43 -0.07 29.74
N GLY A 36 3.36 -0.52 30.39
CA GLY A 36 3.32 -0.78 31.84
C GLY A 36 2.53 0.27 32.65
N ARG A 37 2.40 0.05 33.97
CA ARG A 37 1.53 0.87 34.84
C ARG A 37 2.00 2.33 34.92
N THR A 38 1.06 3.26 34.96
CA THR A 38 1.31 4.69 35.18
C THR A 38 1.27 5.01 36.68
N SER A 39 2.16 5.91 37.13
CA SER A 39 2.20 6.41 38.52
C SER A 39 1.10 7.45 38.76
N ASN A 40 0.75 7.68 40.03
CA ASN A 40 -0.14 8.79 40.39
C ASN A 40 0.45 10.15 39.98
N GLU A 41 1.76 10.33 40.15
CA GLU A 41 2.50 11.52 39.68
C GLU A 41 2.29 11.77 38.18
N PHE A 42 2.30 10.73 37.34
CA PHE A 42 2.04 10.91 35.91
C PHE A 42 0.58 11.28 35.62
N ARG A 43 -0.38 10.81 36.44
CA ARG A 43 -1.79 11.20 36.28
C ARG A 43 -2.01 12.69 36.57
N GLU A 44 -1.28 13.25 37.53
CA GLU A 44 -1.28 14.69 37.81
C GLU A 44 -0.74 15.48 36.61
N ILE A 45 0.36 15.01 36.00
CA ILE A 45 0.89 15.60 34.76
C ILE A 45 -0.15 15.56 33.64
N CYS A 46 -0.87 14.45 33.45
CA CYS A 46 -1.95 14.36 32.46
C CYS A 46 -3.09 15.34 32.74
N TYR A 47 -3.48 15.51 34.01
CA TYR A 47 -4.52 16.46 34.37
C TYR A 47 -4.12 17.90 34.01
N SER A 48 -2.90 18.31 34.36
CA SER A 48 -2.36 19.62 33.96
C SER A 48 -2.28 19.76 32.43
N ALA A 49 -1.88 18.70 31.73
CA ALA A 49 -1.83 18.69 30.27
C ALA A 49 -3.19 18.87 29.62
N ASP A 50 -4.24 18.24 30.15
CA ASP A 50 -5.60 18.40 29.63
C ASP A 50 -6.12 19.82 29.82
N LEU A 51 -5.82 20.46 30.96
CA LEU A 51 -6.15 21.86 31.21
C LEU A 51 -5.42 22.80 30.25
N VAL A 52 -4.11 22.59 30.05
CA VAL A 52 -3.29 23.37 29.11
C VAL A 52 -3.79 23.21 27.69
N LEU A 53 -4.10 21.99 27.25
CA LEU A 53 -4.65 21.74 25.93
C LEU A 53 -6.00 22.45 25.74
N GLY A 54 -6.91 22.38 26.72
CA GLY A 54 -8.17 23.12 26.65
C GLY A 54 -7.98 24.64 26.58
N GLY A 55 -7.00 25.18 27.31
CA GLY A 55 -6.62 26.59 27.23
C GLY A 55 -6.06 26.98 25.85
N LEU A 56 -5.14 26.17 25.32
CA LEU A 56 -4.53 26.35 24.00
C LEU A 56 -5.55 26.22 22.85
N GLU A 57 -6.51 25.30 22.97
CA GLU A 57 -7.59 25.15 22.01
C GLU A 57 -8.42 26.43 21.91
N ASN A 58 -8.73 27.07 23.04
CA ASN A 58 -9.44 28.35 23.06
C ASN A 58 -8.55 29.51 22.56
N GLU A 59 -7.28 29.55 22.97
CA GLU A 59 -6.32 30.60 22.58
C GLU A 59 -6.04 30.59 21.06
N TYR A 60 -5.94 29.39 20.47
CA TYR A 60 -5.59 29.19 19.06
C TYR A 60 -6.75 28.64 18.22
N GLU A 61 -7.99 28.81 18.69
CA GLU A 61 -9.20 28.25 18.05
C GLU A 61 -9.25 28.52 16.55
N HIS A 62 -8.97 29.76 16.15
CA HIS A 62 -8.98 30.17 14.75
C HIS A 62 -7.93 29.43 13.90
N PHE A 63 -6.69 29.33 14.39
CA PHE A 63 -5.60 28.64 13.69
C PHE A 63 -5.87 27.13 13.59
N ILE A 64 -6.31 26.52 14.69
CA ILE A 64 -6.67 25.12 14.76
C ILE A 64 -7.80 24.86 13.76
N THR A 65 -8.91 25.58 13.85
CA THR A 65 -10.05 25.45 12.92
C THR A 65 -9.61 25.58 11.47
N GLN A 66 -8.80 26.59 11.14
CA GLN A 66 -8.26 26.77 9.78
C GLN A 66 -7.47 25.55 9.29
N LYS A 67 -6.56 25.02 10.12
CA LYS A 67 -5.73 23.85 9.74
C LYS A 67 -6.56 22.59 9.59
N PHE A 68 -7.57 22.42 10.42
CA PHE A 68 -8.52 21.32 10.32
C PHE A 68 -9.34 21.43 9.03
N THR A 69 -9.88 22.61 8.68
CA THR A 69 -10.57 22.83 7.40
C THR A 69 -9.67 22.52 6.20
N GLU A 70 -8.39 22.88 6.25
CA GLU A 70 -7.41 22.54 5.18
C GLU A 70 -7.22 21.01 5.02
N LEU A 71 -7.46 20.23 6.07
CA LEU A 71 -7.29 18.78 6.14
C LEU A 71 -8.63 18.02 6.07
N GLU A 72 -9.78 18.69 6.14
CA GLU A 72 -11.11 18.06 6.24
C GLU A 72 -11.41 17.15 5.05
N SER A 73 -11.20 17.65 3.83
CA SER A 73 -11.35 16.87 2.59
C SER A 73 -10.39 15.68 2.47
N TYR A 74 -9.35 15.65 3.31
CA TYR A 74 -8.34 14.61 3.31
C TYR A 74 -8.60 13.56 4.39
N LEU A 75 -8.93 13.94 5.62
CA LEU A 75 -8.81 13.05 6.78
C LEU A 75 -9.99 12.09 6.99
N ASP A 76 -11.13 12.32 6.36
CA ASP A 76 -12.32 11.46 6.47
C ASP A 76 -12.68 11.11 7.93
N THR A 77 -12.59 12.11 8.83
CA THR A 77 -12.88 11.99 10.26
C THR A 77 -13.38 13.31 10.82
N SER A 78 -14.14 13.26 11.90
CA SER A 78 -14.66 14.47 12.57
C SER A 78 -13.56 15.21 13.31
N TYR A 79 -13.81 16.49 13.58
CA TYR A 79 -12.94 17.32 14.44
C TYR A 79 -12.73 16.67 15.80
N ASP A 80 -13.79 16.18 16.44
CA ASP A 80 -13.74 15.56 17.77
C ASP A 80 -12.86 14.30 17.80
N ASN A 81 -12.98 13.43 16.79
CA ASN A 81 -12.14 12.24 16.68
C ASN A 81 -10.67 12.62 16.46
N LEU A 82 -10.40 13.63 15.62
CA LEU A 82 -9.03 14.07 15.37
C LEU A 82 -8.43 14.75 16.61
N ARG A 83 -9.24 15.48 17.38
CA ARG A 83 -8.87 16.08 18.67
C ARG A 83 -8.52 15.00 19.69
N GLU A 84 -9.36 13.98 19.83
CA GLU A 84 -9.09 12.85 20.73
C GLU A 84 -7.79 12.14 20.35
N HIS A 85 -7.61 11.84 19.06
CA HIS A 85 -6.40 11.22 18.53
C HIS A 85 -5.14 12.07 18.79
N HIS A 86 -5.23 13.39 18.58
CA HIS A 86 -4.15 14.32 18.91
C HIS A 86 -3.78 14.28 20.40
N ASN A 87 -4.78 14.38 21.28
CA ASN A 87 -4.59 14.46 22.72
C ASN A 87 -4.04 13.15 23.29
N GLU A 88 -4.49 12.00 22.77
CA GLU A 88 -3.92 10.71 23.13
C GLU A 88 -2.44 10.61 22.72
N GLY A 89 -2.10 11.05 21.50
CA GLY A 89 -0.72 11.10 21.04
C GLY A 89 0.16 12.03 21.89
N PHE A 90 -0.35 13.20 22.31
CA PHE A 90 0.37 14.11 23.20
C PHE A 90 0.61 13.49 24.59
N ARG A 91 -0.39 12.79 25.16
CA ARG A 91 -0.23 12.06 26.41
C ARG A 91 0.82 10.94 26.29
N LYS A 92 0.86 10.22 25.16
CA LYS A 92 1.92 9.23 24.87
C LYS A 92 3.31 9.89 24.83
N PHE A 93 3.43 11.06 24.21
CA PHE A 93 4.65 11.86 24.21
C PHE A 93 5.07 12.26 25.64
N LEU A 94 4.16 12.82 26.45
CA LEU A 94 4.45 13.18 27.84
C LEU A 94 4.85 11.97 28.69
N LEU A 95 4.22 10.81 28.49
CA LEU A 95 4.58 9.58 29.19
C LEU A 95 6.02 9.16 28.87
N GLN A 96 6.40 9.24 27.60
CA GLN A 96 7.75 8.95 27.17
C GLN A 96 8.76 9.93 27.80
N GLN A 97 8.44 11.22 27.85
CA GLN A 97 9.30 12.22 28.48
C GLN A 97 9.41 12.02 29.98
N TYR A 98 8.30 11.81 30.69
CA TYR A 98 8.29 11.52 32.12
C TYR A 98 9.18 10.33 32.46
N ARG A 99 9.08 9.24 31.69
CA ARG A 99 9.90 8.03 31.91
C ARG A 99 11.37 8.27 31.60
N THR A 100 11.66 9.03 30.54
CA THR A 100 13.02 9.39 30.16
C THR A 100 13.67 10.23 31.26
N TYR A 101 12.98 11.29 31.74
CA TYR A 101 13.46 12.13 32.82
C TYR A 101 13.61 11.34 34.12
N LYS A 102 12.63 10.54 34.51
CA LYS A 102 12.72 9.73 35.74
C LYS A 102 13.94 8.81 35.76
N LYS A 103 14.35 8.30 34.60
CA LYS A 103 15.49 7.38 34.47
C LYS A 103 16.82 8.12 34.34
N GLU A 104 16.89 9.14 33.50
CA GLU A 104 18.16 9.71 33.03
C GLU A 104 18.40 11.15 33.53
N GLN A 105 17.33 11.89 33.86
CA GLN A 105 17.38 13.28 34.31
C GLN A 105 16.31 13.58 35.38
N PRO A 106 16.38 12.99 36.60
CA PRO A 106 15.27 13.05 37.56
C PRO A 106 14.88 14.46 37.98
N SER A 107 15.85 15.39 38.01
CA SER A 107 15.62 16.82 38.28
C SER A 107 14.71 17.50 37.25
N SER A 108 14.57 16.94 36.04
CA SER A 108 13.74 17.49 34.98
C SER A 108 12.27 17.04 35.07
N VAL A 109 11.93 16.11 35.97
CA VAL A 109 10.54 15.62 36.15
C VAL A 109 9.61 16.75 36.58
N ASP A 110 10.06 17.64 37.47
CA ASP A 110 9.23 18.73 37.97
C ASP A 110 8.88 19.74 36.86
N SER A 111 9.73 19.88 35.83
CA SER A 111 9.38 20.69 34.66
C SER A 111 8.18 20.15 33.87
N LEU A 112 7.78 18.88 34.06
CA LEU A 112 6.55 18.34 33.46
C LEU A 112 5.29 18.63 34.29
N LYS A 113 5.44 19.25 35.48
CA LYS A 113 4.32 19.71 36.32
C LYS A 113 4.03 21.19 36.12
N GLU A 114 4.98 21.93 35.54
CA GLU A 114 4.87 23.37 35.27
C GLU A 114 4.01 23.64 34.02
N GLU A 115 3.01 24.50 34.18
CA GLU A 115 2.05 24.85 33.11
C GLU A 115 2.74 25.37 31.84
N GLU A 116 3.66 26.33 31.96
CA GLU A 116 4.36 26.92 30.81
C GLU A 116 5.23 25.89 30.07
N SER A 117 5.84 24.96 30.78
CA SER A 117 6.66 23.89 30.18
C SER A 117 5.78 22.90 29.41
N ILE A 118 4.63 22.51 29.98
CA ILE A 118 3.62 21.69 29.27
C ILE A 118 3.10 22.45 28.04
N LYS A 119 2.84 23.76 28.17
CA LYS A 119 2.38 24.62 27.07
C LYS A 119 3.38 24.63 25.91
N ASP A 120 4.66 24.81 26.19
CA ASP A 120 5.71 24.79 25.17
C ASP A 120 5.82 23.42 24.47
N LEU A 121 5.73 22.33 25.24
CA LEU A 121 5.74 20.97 24.70
C LEU A 121 4.49 20.69 23.85
N ALA A 122 3.32 21.14 24.28
CA ALA A 122 2.08 21.01 23.53
C ALA A 122 2.18 21.73 22.18
N ILE A 123 2.61 23.00 22.16
CA ILE A 123 2.77 23.77 20.93
C ILE A 123 3.73 23.07 19.95
N GLY A 124 4.89 22.61 20.41
CA GLY A 124 5.87 21.93 19.56
C GLY A 124 5.35 20.59 19.04
N TYR A 125 4.63 19.82 19.88
CA TYR A 125 4.02 18.55 19.49
C TYR A 125 2.91 18.75 18.46
N THR A 126 1.98 19.69 18.70
CA THR A 126 0.87 20.01 17.79
C THR A 126 1.40 20.43 16.41
N PHE A 127 2.49 21.20 16.37
CA PHE A 127 3.13 21.58 15.11
C PHE A 127 3.62 20.34 14.33
N ASP A 128 4.37 19.44 14.97
CA ASP A 128 4.87 18.22 14.33
C ASP A 128 3.71 17.30 13.89
N TYR A 129 2.65 17.21 14.70
CA TYR A 129 1.45 16.44 14.39
C TYR A 129 0.75 16.95 13.12
N ILE A 130 0.39 18.24 13.06
CA ILE A 130 -0.25 18.86 11.89
C ILE A 130 0.66 18.76 10.65
N ARG A 131 1.97 18.95 10.84
CA ARG A 131 2.95 18.84 9.74
C ARG A 131 3.00 17.42 9.17
N THR A 132 2.91 16.40 10.01
CA THR A 132 2.88 15.00 9.59
C THR A 132 1.67 14.71 8.72
N LEU A 133 0.48 15.16 9.13
CA LEU A 133 -0.75 15.02 8.33
C LEU A 133 -0.66 15.77 6.99
N THR A 134 -0.15 16.99 7.01
CA THR A 134 0.04 17.82 5.81
C THR A 134 1.01 17.17 4.82
N LEU A 135 2.10 16.59 5.32
CA LEU A 135 3.05 15.86 4.48
C LEU A 135 2.44 14.56 3.94
N GLY A 136 1.68 13.82 4.75
CA GLY A 136 0.93 12.65 4.30
C GLY A 136 0.03 12.96 3.10
N LYS A 137 -0.76 14.04 3.19
CA LYS A 137 -1.60 14.53 2.09
C LYS A 137 -0.78 14.82 0.83
N ARG A 138 0.35 15.54 0.97
CA ARG A 138 1.23 15.91 -0.17
C ARG A 138 1.90 14.70 -0.81
N MET A 139 2.18 13.66 -0.03
CA MET A 139 2.82 12.43 -0.50
C MET A 139 1.81 11.41 -1.04
N GLY A 140 0.51 11.75 -1.09
CA GLY A 140 -0.54 10.82 -1.55
C GLY A 140 -0.78 9.64 -0.61
N ILE A 141 -0.39 9.76 0.66
CA ILE A 141 -0.63 8.75 1.69
C ILE A 141 -2.10 8.81 2.09
N SER A 142 -2.76 7.67 2.30
CA SER A 142 -4.16 7.65 2.75
C SER A 142 -4.34 8.35 4.11
N SER A 143 -5.54 8.87 4.37
CA SER A 143 -5.88 9.53 5.65
C SER A 143 -5.54 8.67 6.85
N LYS A 144 -5.99 7.40 6.82
CA LYS A 144 -5.72 6.39 7.84
C LYS A 144 -4.23 6.23 8.11
N ASN A 145 -3.43 6.15 7.06
CA ASN A 145 -1.98 5.97 7.18
C ASN A 145 -1.29 7.24 7.72
N ALA A 146 -1.72 8.43 7.30
CA ALA A 146 -1.18 9.67 7.85
C ALA A 146 -1.54 9.88 9.32
N LEU A 147 -2.77 9.54 9.72
CA LEU A 147 -3.18 9.52 11.13
C LEU A 147 -2.30 8.56 11.93
N MET A 148 -2.07 7.35 11.41
CA MET A 148 -1.19 6.38 12.05
C MET A 148 0.24 6.90 12.26
N LEU A 149 0.82 7.59 11.27
CA LEU A 149 2.13 8.23 11.43
C LEU A 149 2.11 9.36 12.45
N ALA A 150 1.04 10.15 12.49
CA ALA A 150 0.88 11.24 13.44
C ALA A 150 0.72 10.72 14.87
N GLU A 151 0.11 9.54 15.05
CA GLU A 151 -0.03 8.87 16.35
C GLU A 151 1.34 8.52 16.96
N VAL A 152 2.26 8.06 16.12
CA VAL A 152 3.64 7.72 16.52
C VAL A 152 4.60 8.92 16.42
N SER A 153 4.07 10.14 16.30
CA SER A 153 4.90 11.35 16.26
C SER A 153 5.68 11.59 17.56
N HIS A 154 5.32 10.96 18.67
CA HIS A 154 6.15 10.93 19.88
C HIS A 154 7.52 10.26 19.66
N TRP A 155 7.67 9.42 18.63
CA TRP A 155 8.96 8.88 18.20
C TRP A 155 9.51 9.58 16.96
N ASN A 156 8.63 9.98 16.04
CA ASN A 156 9.00 10.43 14.71
C ASN A 156 8.96 11.95 14.57
N THR A 157 9.86 12.47 13.74
CA THR A 157 9.71 13.83 13.20
C THR A 157 8.87 13.77 11.92
N PRO A 158 8.24 14.88 11.49
CA PRO A 158 7.36 14.88 10.32
C PRO A 158 8.05 14.45 9.02
N ASN A 159 9.38 14.59 8.96
CA ASN A 159 10.18 14.26 7.79
C ASN A 159 10.69 12.81 7.79
N VAL A 160 10.26 11.95 8.74
CA VAL A 160 10.78 10.58 8.87
C VAL A 160 10.71 9.81 7.55
N LEU A 161 9.59 9.87 6.84
CA LEU A 161 9.43 9.17 5.55
C LEU A 161 10.39 9.68 4.48
N ILE A 162 10.60 11.00 4.40
CA ILE A 162 11.53 11.62 3.45
C ILE A 162 12.96 11.18 3.76
N SER A 163 13.33 11.20 5.04
CA SER A 163 14.66 10.77 5.49
C SER A 163 14.91 9.30 5.20
N LEU A 164 13.93 8.43 5.48
CA LEU A 164 14.02 7.00 5.20
C LEU A 164 14.07 6.72 3.69
N ALA A 165 13.20 7.33 2.89
CA ALA A 165 13.21 7.17 1.43
C ALA A 165 14.54 7.64 0.81
N LYS A 166 15.17 8.68 1.35
CA LYS A 166 16.49 9.13 0.90
C LYS A 166 17.60 8.13 1.27
N LYS A 167 17.52 7.51 2.45
CA LYS A 167 18.51 6.51 2.91
C LYS A 167 18.32 5.15 2.24
N PHE A 168 17.10 4.80 1.87
CA PHE A 168 16.72 3.54 1.25
C PHE A 168 15.96 3.79 -0.05
N PRO A 169 16.62 4.32 -1.10
CA PRO A 169 15.97 4.73 -2.34
C PRO A 169 15.31 3.58 -3.10
N ASP A 170 15.80 2.35 -2.91
CA ASP A 170 15.28 1.15 -3.56
C ASP A 170 14.17 0.44 -2.75
N ALA A 171 13.86 0.94 -1.55
CA ALA A 171 12.83 0.35 -0.72
C ALA A 171 11.42 0.74 -1.22
N ASP A 172 10.50 -0.23 -1.17
CA ASP A 172 9.10 0.00 -1.48
C ASP A 172 8.50 1.06 -0.52
N PRO A 173 7.77 2.07 -1.01
CA PRO A 173 7.17 3.10 -0.17
C PRO A 173 6.29 2.55 0.96
N ASN A 174 5.59 1.43 0.74
CA ASN A 174 4.77 0.80 1.79
C ASN A 174 5.65 0.16 2.88
N VAL A 175 6.82 -0.36 2.53
CA VAL A 175 7.77 -0.90 3.50
C VAL A 175 8.40 0.23 4.32
N ILE A 176 8.74 1.36 3.69
CA ILE A 176 9.18 2.59 4.39
C ILE A 176 8.09 3.10 5.34
N PHE A 177 6.85 3.18 4.87
CA PHE A 177 5.71 3.56 5.69
C PHE A 177 5.57 2.63 6.90
N ASN A 178 5.56 1.32 6.67
CA ASN A 178 5.41 0.32 7.73
C ASN A 178 6.54 0.42 8.77
N ALA A 179 7.76 0.68 8.34
CA ALA A 179 8.89 0.92 9.22
C ALA A 179 8.61 2.12 10.15
N ALA A 180 8.24 3.26 9.57
CA ALA A 180 7.98 4.48 10.32
C ALA A 180 6.76 4.37 11.24
N ALA A 181 5.68 3.74 10.79
CA ALA A 181 4.42 3.65 11.54
C ALA A 181 4.46 2.56 12.63
N HIS A 182 5.01 1.38 12.35
CA HIS A 182 4.93 0.24 13.25
C HIS A 182 6.23 -0.07 13.99
N ARG A 183 7.37 0.49 13.56
CA ARG A 183 8.68 0.35 14.22
C ARG A 183 9.33 1.72 14.46
N PRO A 184 8.60 2.67 15.06
CA PRO A 184 9.01 4.08 15.06
C PRO A 184 10.27 4.37 15.89
N ALA A 185 10.66 3.48 16.83
CA ALA A 185 11.92 3.61 17.57
C ALA A 185 13.15 3.27 16.71
N HIS A 186 13.05 2.26 15.84
CA HIS A 186 14.16 1.74 15.03
C HIS A 186 13.73 1.44 13.58
N PRO A 187 13.22 2.42 12.82
CA PRO A 187 12.71 2.18 11.48
C PRO A 187 13.84 1.81 10.49
N GLU A 188 15.06 2.32 10.70
CA GLU A 188 16.21 2.02 9.84
C GLU A 188 16.70 0.59 10.00
N ASP A 189 16.77 0.09 11.23
CA ASP A 189 17.19 -1.30 11.51
C ASP A 189 16.16 -2.28 10.93
N PHE A 190 14.87 -1.98 11.10
CA PHE A 190 13.80 -2.72 10.46
C PHE A 190 13.95 -2.78 8.94
N LEU A 191 14.23 -1.64 8.28
CA LEU A 191 14.41 -1.61 6.83
C LEU A 191 15.62 -2.42 6.38
N ARG A 192 16.75 -2.34 7.09
CA ARG A 192 17.93 -3.16 6.77
C ARG A 192 17.61 -4.64 6.85
N GLU A 193 17.00 -5.09 7.94
CA GLU A 193 16.60 -6.49 8.13
C GLU A 193 15.69 -6.98 6.99
N VAL A 194 14.67 -6.19 6.62
CA VAL A 194 13.74 -6.55 5.54
C VAL A 194 14.45 -6.63 4.19
N LEU A 195 15.29 -5.64 3.87
CA LEU A 195 16.00 -5.58 2.59
C LEU A 195 17.06 -6.68 2.46
N GLU A 196 17.68 -7.10 3.56
CA GLU A 196 18.60 -8.24 3.60
C GLU A 196 17.86 -9.59 3.51
N ALA A 197 16.65 -9.68 4.05
CA ALA A 197 15.84 -10.90 4.01
C ALA A 197 15.29 -11.20 2.60
N ILE A 198 14.81 -10.19 1.87
CA ILE A 198 14.18 -10.36 0.55
C ILE A 198 15.02 -11.21 -0.44
N PRO A 199 16.30 -10.89 -0.73
CA PRO A 199 17.09 -11.66 -1.70
C PRO A 199 17.32 -13.10 -1.24
N ARG A 200 17.57 -13.32 0.06
CA ARG A 200 17.71 -14.66 0.64
C ARG A 200 16.44 -15.50 0.51
N LEU A 201 15.28 -14.89 0.79
CA LEU A 201 13.98 -15.57 0.67
C LEU A 201 13.66 -15.85 -0.80
N GLN A 202 14.00 -14.94 -1.71
CA GLN A 202 13.82 -15.13 -3.14
C GLN A 202 14.69 -16.26 -3.70
N GLU A 203 15.92 -16.42 -3.21
CA GLU A 203 16.78 -17.55 -3.56
C GLU A 203 16.18 -18.90 -3.10
N LYS A 204 15.61 -18.92 -1.88
CA LYS A 204 15.00 -20.14 -1.31
C LYS A 204 13.64 -20.49 -1.91
N PHE A 205 12.88 -19.49 -2.35
CA PHE A 205 11.53 -19.65 -2.93
C PHE A 205 11.46 -18.96 -4.31
N PRO A 206 12.17 -19.48 -5.33
CA PRO A 206 12.34 -18.80 -6.62
C PRO A 206 11.04 -18.65 -7.44
N ASP A 207 10.08 -19.55 -7.21
CA ASP A 207 8.78 -19.57 -7.88
C ASP A 207 7.71 -18.76 -7.14
N MET A 208 8.02 -18.26 -5.94
CA MET A 208 7.09 -17.45 -5.15
C MET A 208 7.01 -16.03 -5.70
N ASP A 209 5.80 -15.47 -5.69
CA ASP A 209 5.59 -14.08 -6.13
C ASP A 209 6.36 -13.12 -5.21
N LEU A 210 7.06 -12.15 -5.80
CA LEU A 210 7.86 -11.17 -5.06
C LEU A 210 7.02 -10.39 -4.04
N GLY A 211 5.74 -10.15 -4.33
CA GLY A 211 4.81 -9.52 -3.39
C GLY A 211 4.63 -10.32 -2.11
N ILE A 212 4.50 -11.65 -2.22
CA ILE A 212 4.37 -12.56 -1.07
C ILE A 212 5.69 -12.63 -0.29
N ILE A 213 6.84 -12.68 -1.00
CA ILE A 213 8.17 -12.63 -0.35
C ILE A 213 8.36 -11.33 0.44
N LYS A 214 8.06 -10.18 -0.17
CA LYS A 214 8.12 -8.87 0.52
C LYS A 214 7.18 -8.82 1.71
N GLY A 215 5.96 -9.35 1.57
CA GLY A 215 4.99 -9.47 2.66
C GLY A 215 5.51 -10.33 3.82
N ALA A 216 6.12 -11.48 3.51
CA ALA A 216 6.76 -12.37 4.48
C ALA A 216 7.88 -11.67 5.24
N ALA A 217 8.82 -11.04 4.53
CA ALA A 217 9.92 -10.30 5.12
C ALA A 217 9.43 -9.15 6.02
N THR A 218 8.34 -8.47 5.64
CA THR A 218 7.80 -7.31 6.38
C THR A 218 6.99 -7.73 7.61
N ASN A 219 6.10 -8.71 7.46
CA ASN A 219 5.06 -9.02 8.44
C ASN A 219 5.35 -10.27 9.30
N TYR A 220 6.20 -11.18 8.82
CA TYR A 220 6.49 -12.47 9.45
C TYR A 220 7.96 -12.63 9.85
N ARG A 221 8.65 -11.54 10.22
CA ARG A 221 10.10 -11.49 10.50
C ARG A 221 10.66 -12.57 11.42
N SER A 222 9.89 -13.04 12.40
CA SER A 222 10.38 -14.08 13.32
C SER A 222 10.50 -15.45 12.65
N ALA A 223 9.74 -15.70 11.58
CA ALA A 223 9.72 -16.97 10.87
C ALA A 223 9.22 -16.81 9.41
N PRO A 224 9.86 -15.98 8.58
CA PRO A 224 9.37 -15.68 7.23
C PRO A 224 9.42 -16.92 6.34
N GLU A 225 10.43 -17.79 6.51
CA GLU A 225 10.52 -19.05 5.77
C GLU A 225 9.40 -20.02 6.14
N GLN A 226 8.96 -20.08 7.40
CA GLN A 226 7.86 -20.95 7.81
C GLN A 226 6.53 -20.50 7.20
N TYR A 227 6.29 -19.18 7.18
CA TYR A 227 5.13 -18.60 6.50
C TYR A 227 5.15 -18.95 5.00
N LEU A 228 6.27 -18.69 4.32
CA LEU A 228 6.40 -18.98 2.88
C LEU A 228 6.25 -20.47 2.56
N GLN A 229 6.76 -21.35 3.42
CA GLN A 229 6.54 -22.79 3.28
C GLN A 229 5.06 -23.13 3.39
N GLY A 230 4.36 -22.57 4.38
CA GLY A 230 2.92 -22.74 4.54
C GLY A 230 2.12 -22.29 3.31
N VAL A 231 2.49 -21.14 2.71
CA VAL A 231 1.88 -20.67 1.45
C VAL A 231 2.18 -21.65 0.31
N ASN A 232 3.43 -22.08 0.17
CA ASN A 232 3.87 -22.99 -0.88
C ASN A 232 3.18 -24.36 -0.81
N ASP A 233 2.93 -24.86 0.40
CA ASP A 233 2.24 -26.14 0.63
C ASP A 233 0.72 -26.00 0.45
N ALA A 234 0.15 -24.84 0.79
CA ALA A 234 -1.28 -24.59 0.66
C ALA A 234 -1.73 -24.46 -0.80
N ILE A 235 -0.96 -23.79 -1.66
CA ILE A 235 -1.33 -23.55 -3.07
C ILE A 235 -1.72 -24.83 -3.82
N PRO A 236 -0.89 -25.89 -3.91
CA PRO A 236 -1.24 -27.09 -4.67
C PRO A 236 -2.45 -27.82 -4.08
N ARG A 237 -2.54 -27.90 -2.74
CA ARG A 237 -3.69 -28.49 -2.04
C ARG A 237 -5.00 -27.76 -2.36
N LEU A 238 -4.96 -26.42 -2.35
CA LEU A 238 -6.14 -25.60 -2.66
C LEU A 238 -6.50 -25.68 -4.14
N GLN A 239 -5.52 -25.74 -5.05
CA GLN A 239 -5.77 -25.96 -6.48
C GLN A 239 -6.43 -27.32 -6.74
N GLU A 240 -6.01 -28.38 -6.04
CA GLU A 240 -6.63 -29.70 -6.14
C GLU A 240 -8.08 -29.69 -5.63
N LYS A 241 -8.32 -29.02 -4.49
CA LYS A 241 -9.65 -28.92 -3.89
C LYS A 241 -10.62 -28.02 -4.66
N PHE A 242 -10.10 -26.95 -5.27
CA PHE A 242 -10.88 -25.93 -5.98
C PHE A 242 -10.37 -25.72 -7.41
N PRO A 243 -10.52 -26.71 -8.30
CA PRO A 243 -9.91 -26.69 -9.64
C PRO A 243 -10.44 -25.58 -10.56
N ASP A 244 -11.65 -25.07 -10.30
CA ASP A 244 -12.30 -24.01 -11.09
C ASP A 244 -11.96 -22.58 -10.61
N ILE A 245 -11.19 -22.47 -9.53
CA ILE A 245 -10.77 -21.19 -8.95
C ILE A 245 -9.44 -20.76 -9.57
N ASP A 246 -9.35 -19.49 -9.95
CA ASP A 246 -8.14 -18.96 -10.56
C ASP A 246 -6.98 -18.92 -9.57
N LEU A 247 -5.76 -19.10 -10.09
CA LEU A 247 -4.55 -19.15 -9.27
C LEU A 247 -4.32 -17.87 -8.45
N GLY A 248 -4.78 -16.71 -8.92
CA GLY A 248 -4.68 -15.45 -8.18
C GLY A 248 -5.49 -15.49 -6.88
N THR A 249 -6.73 -15.95 -6.96
CA THR A 249 -7.59 -16.19 -5.79
C THR A 249 -7.01 -17.25 -4.86
N ILE A 250 -6.46 -18.35 -5.40
CA ILE A 250 -5.81 -19.39 -4.59
C ILE A 250 -4.60 -18.84 -3.83
N LYS A 251 -3.71 -18.11 -4.53
CA LYS A 251 -2.52 -17.51 -3.92
C LYS A 251 -2.89 -16.53 -2.83
N LYS A 252 -3.90 -15.68 -3.07
CA LYS A 252 -4.42 -14.74 -2.08
C LYS A 252 -5.00 -15.44 -0.85
N ALA A 253 -5.76 -16.52 -1.05
CA ALA A 253 -6.27 -17.32 0.06
C ALA A 253 -5.12 -17.86 0.91
N ALA A 254 -4.13 -18.48 0.26
CA ALA A 254 -2.97 -19.05 0.92
C ALA A 254 -2.12 -18.00 1.68
N SER A 255 -1.95 -16.79 1.11
CA SER A 255 -1.10 -15.74 1.69
C SER A 255 -1.81 -14.90 2.74
N ASP A 256 -3.00 -14.40 2.45
CA ASP A 256 -3.66 -13.34 3.23
C ASP A 256 -4.65 -13.94 4.25
N TYR A 257 -5.12 -15.16 4.00
CA TYR A 257 -6.09 -15.89 4.82
C TYR A 257 -5.52 -17.24 5.28
N SER A 258 -4.22 -17.26 5.61
CA SER A 258 -3.48 -18.50 5.91
C SER A 258 -4.04 -19.30 7.09
N SER A 259 -4.86 -18.71 7.96
CA SER A 259 -5.54 -19.41 9.06
C SER A 259 -6.71 -20.28 8.57
N ASP A 260 -7.45 -19.83 7.57
CA ASP A 260 -8.53 -20.59 6.93
C ASP A 260 -8.72 -20.18 5.46
N PRO A 261 -7.83 -20.67 4.56
CA PRO A 261 -7.87 -20.29 3.16
C PRO A 261 -9.07 -20.89 2.42
N GLU A 262 -9.62 -22.00 2.92
CA GLU A 262 -10.76 -22.68 2.30
C GLU A 262 -12.05 -21.92 2.56
N GLU A 263 -12.27 -21.45 3.80
CA GLU A 263 -13.40 -20.60 4.14
C GLU A 263 -13.42 -19.33 3.29
N PHE A 264 -12.26 -18.69 3.08
CA PHE A 264 -12.15 -17.53 2.19
C PHE A 264 -12.61 -17.86 0.75
N ILE A 265 -12.09 -18.94 0.16
CA ILE A 265 -12.47 -19.34 -1.20
C ILE A 265 -13.97 -19.64 -1.27
N GLN A 266 -14.51 -20.33 -0.28
CA GLN A 266 -15.93 -20.62 -0.21
C GLN A 266 -16.78 -19.34 -0.10
N GLY A 267 -16.32 -18.36 0.67
CA GLY A 267 -16.92 -17.03 0.76
C GLY A 267 -16.90 -16.28 -0.58
N VAL A 268 -15.81 -16.38 -1.34
CA VAL A 268 -15.73 -15.82 -2.71
C VAL A 268 -16.74 -16.50 -3.62
N ILE A 269 -16.83 -17.83 -3.61
CA ILE A 269 -17.79 -18.60 -4.42
C ILE A 269 -19.22 -18.17 -4.10
N THR A 270 -19.59 -18.14 -2.81
CA THR A 270 -20.93 -17.75 -2.37
C THR A 270 -21.24 -16.30 -2.76
N THR A 271 -20.29 -15.40 -2.62
CA THR A 271 -20.47 -13.98 -3.01
C THR A 271 -20.67 -13.85 -4.51
N VAL A 272 -19.86 -14.53 -5.34
CA VAL A 272 -20.03 -14.51 -6.80
C VAL A 272 -21.41 -15.03 -7.21
N SER A 273 -21.91 -16.10 -6.59
CA SER A 273 -23.26 -16.62 -6.86
C SER A 273 -24.35 -15.60 -6.55
N LYS A 274 -24.30 -14.98 -5.37
CA LYS A 274 -25.26 -13.91 -4.98
C LYS A 274 -25.20 -12.71 -5.92
N LEU A 275 -23.99 -12.27 -6.29
CA LEU A 275 -23.81 -11.18 -7.24
C LEU A 275 -24.37 -11.53 -8.62
N ARG A 276 -24.23 -12.79 -9.07
CA ARG A 276 -24.76 -13.23 -10.37
C ARG A 276 -26.28 -13.24 -10.40
N GLU A 277 -26.92 -13.60 -9.29
CA GLU A 277 -28.39 -13.51 -9.16
C GLU A 277 -28.86 -12.05 -9.21
N LYS A 278 -28.14 -11.15 -8.54
CA LYS A 278 -28.49 -9.72 -8.47
C LYS A 278 -28.14 -8.92 -9.74
N PHE A 279 -27.05 -9.30 -10.41
CA PHE A 279 -26.52 -8.63 -11.59
C PHE A 279 -26.31 -9.64 -12.73
N PRO A 280 -27.40 -10.20 -13.31
CA PRO A 280 -27.32 -11.27 -14.30
C PRO A 280 -26.57 -10.87 -15.57
N GLU A 281 -26.61 -9.59 -15.94
CA GLU A 281 -25.94 -9.04 -17.13
C GLU A 281 -24.50 -8.56 -16.86
N ALA A 282 -24.05 -8.61 -15.59
CA ALA A 282 -22.70 -8.17 -15.27
C ALA A 282 -21.65 -9.19 -15.73
N ASP A 283 -20.50 -8.64 -16.12
CA ASP A 283 -19.35 -9.44 -16.55
C ASP A 283 -18.88 -10.36 -15.41
N VAL A 284 -18.72 -11.66 -15.67
CA VAL A 284 -18.26 -12.63 -14.66
C VAL A 284 -16.93 -12.21 -14.04
N ARG A 285 -16.03 -11.59 -14.82
CA ARG A 285 -14.76 -11.08 -14.30
C ARG A 285 -14.97 -9.94 -13.31
N LEU A 286 -15.94 -9.06 -13.54
CA LEU A 286 -16.32 -8.01 -12.59
C LEU A 286 -16.84 -8.62 -11.29
N LEU A 287 -17.74 -9.60 -11.37
CA LEU A 287 -18.29 -10.25 -10.18
C LEU A 287 -17.21 -10.96 -9.34
N LYS A 288 -16.32 -11.71 -10.01
CA LYS A 288 -15.15 -12.33 -9.35
C LYS A 288 -14.24 -11.29 -8.71
N THR A 289 -13.98 -10.17 -9.39
CA THR A 289 -13.15 -9.08 -8.85
C THR A 289 -13.80 -8.44 -7.63
N ALA A 290 -15.10 -8.17 -7.66
CA ALA A 290 -15.86 -7.67 -6.51
C ALA A 290 -15.72 -8.60 -5.30
N ALA A 291 -16.01 -9.89 -5.49
CA ALA A 291 -15.95 -10.87 -4.41
C ALA A 291 -14.54 -11.03 -3.84
N ASN A 292 -13.51 -11.03 -4.69
CA ASN A 292 -12.13 -11.30 -4.29
C ASN A 292 -11.41 -10.05 -3.72
N MET A 293 -11.65 -8.87 -4.29
CA MET A 293 -10.90 -7.64 -3.96
C MET A 293 -11.69 -6.66 -3.08
N HIS A 294 -13.02 -6.77 -3.05
CA HIS A 294 -13.90 -5.87 -2.31
C HIS A 294 -14.88 -6.65 -1.39
N PRO A 295 -14.38 -7.55 -0.52
CA PRO A 295 -15.25 -8.44 0.26
C PRO A 295 -16.17 -7.70 1.24
N LEU A 296 -15.85 -6.46 1.63
CA LEU A 296 -16.67 -5.65 2.54
C LEU A 296 -17.89 -5.00 1.86
N ASP A 297 -17.79 -4.69 0.56
CA ASP A 297 -18.87 -4.08 -0.21
C ASP A 297 -18.78 -4.49 -1.70
N PRO A 298 -19.01 -5.78 -2.01
CA PRO A 298 -18.86 -6.27 -3.36
C PRO A 298 -19.94 -5.72 -4.31
N GLU A 299 -21.16 -5.50 -3.80
CA GLU A 299 -22.27 -4.96 -4.57
C GLU A 299 -22.05 -3.47 -4.92
N GLY A 300 -21.65 -2.66 -3.94
CA GLY A 300 -21.33 -1.25 -4.18
C GLY A 300 -20.17 -1.10 -5.16
N PHE A 301 -19.19 -2.02 -5.14
CA PHE A 301 -18.16 -2.05 -6.18
C PHE A 301 -18.73 -2.33 -7.58
N VAL A 302 -19.59 -3.35 -7.74
CA VAL A 302 -20.23 -3.67 -9.03
C VAL A 302 -21.03 -2.47 -9.57
N ASN A 303 -21.81 -1.81 -8.71
CA ASN A 303 -22.57 -0.61 -9.09
C ASN A 303 -21.65 0.52 -9.55
N LYS A 304 -20.64 0.87 -8.75
CA LYS A 304 -19.67 1.92 -9.09
C LYS A 304 -18.95 1.66 -10.40
N VAL A 305 -18.53 0.42 -10.65
CA VAL A 305 -17.88 0.05 -11.92
C VAL A 305 -18.87 0.15 -13.08
N THR A 306 -20.12 -0.27 -12.89
CA THR A 306 -21.15 -0.21 -13.94
C THR A 306 -21.45 1.23 -14.35
N GLU A 307 -21.67 2.12 -13.38
CA GLU A 307 -21.85 3.57 -13.61
C GLU A 307 -20.64 4.17 -14.32
N ARG A 308 -19.43 3.81 -13.87
CA ARG A 308 -18.18 4.26 -14.50
C ARG A 308 -18.04 3.79 -15.93
N VAL A 309 -18.37 2.54 -16.24
CA VAL A 309 -18.36 2.03 -17.63
C VAL A 309 -19.30 2.84 -18.51
N GLN A 310 -20.51 3.14 -18.04
CA GLN A 310 -21.48 3.96 -18.79
C GLN A 310 -20.95 5.38 -19.04
N SER A 311 -20.40 6.02 -18.01
CA SER A 311 -19.82 7.37 -18.11
C SER A 311 -18.62 7.42 -19.07
N LEU A 312 -17.72 6.44 -18.97
CA LEU A 312 -16.56 6.33 -19.84
C LEU A 312 -16.96 6.03 -21.29
N GLN A 313 -17.94 5.15 -21.50
CA GLN A 313 -18.44 4.85 -22.84
C GLN A 313 -19.10 6.07 -23.49
N ALA A 314 -19.82 6.90 -22.73
CA ALA A 314 -20.35 8.17 -23.24
C ALA A 314 -19.24 9.18 -23.59
N SER A 315 -18.15 9.19 -22.81
CA SER A 315 -17.01 10.10 -23.03
C SER A 315 -16.07 9.63 -24.15
N PHE A 316 -16.04 8.33 -24.42
CA PHE A 316 -15.15 7.67 -25.38
C PHE A 316 -15.92 6.67 -26.25
N PRO A 317 -16.90 7.13 -27.06
CA PRO A 317 -17.84 6.24 -27.77
C PRO A 317 -17.19 5.33 -28.80
N GLU A 318 -16.06 5.76 -29.38
CA GLU A 318 -15.31 5.02 -30.41
C GLU A 318 -14.34 3.98 -29.83
N ILE A 319 -14.25 3.87 -28.50
CA ILE A 319 -13.29 2.99 -27.83
C ILE A 319 -13.91 1.61 -27.55
N ASP A 320 -13.12 0.57 -27.82
CA ASP A 320 -13.50 -0.81 -27.56
C ASP A 320 -13.96 -0.97 -26.09
N LEU A 321 -15.15 -1.52 -25.91
CA LEU A 321 -15.77 -1.72 -24.60
C LEU A 321 -14.88 -2.52 -23.64
N ARG A 322 -13.99 -3.39 -24.14
CA ARG A 322 -13.01 -4.12 -23.31
C ARG A 322 -11.98 -3.18 -22.68
N ILE A 323 -11.53 -2.15 -23.40
CA ILE A 323 -10.62 -1.12 -22.88
C ILE A 323 -11.36 -0.29 -21.83
N ILE A 324 -12.60 0.11 -22.11
CA ILE A 324 -13.45 0.84 -21.16
C ILE A 324 -13.67 0.04 -19.87
N LYS A 325 -14.07 -1.24 -19.99
CA LYS A 325 -14.23 -2.14 -18.84
C LYS A 325 -12.93 -2.32 -18.07
N THR A 326 -11.79 -2.49 -18.76
CA THR A 326 -10.48 -2.61 -18.10
C THR A 326 -10.12 -1.33 -17.35
N ALA A 327 -10.33 -0.16 -17.95
CA ALA A 327 -10.12 1.13 -17.30
C ALA A 327 -10.98 1.25 -16.02
N ALA A 328 -12.27 0.93 -16.13
CA ALA A 328 -13.21 1.06 -15.03
C ALA A 328 -12.89 0.12 -13.85
N ILE A 329 -12.46 -1.11 -14.14
CA ILE A 329 -12.14 -2.14 -13.13
C ILE A 329 -10.76 -1.92 -12.53
N SER A 330 -9.72 -1.73 -13.36
CA SER A 330 -8.32 -1.80 -12.94
C SER A 330 -7.69 -0.43 -12.70
N TYR A 331 -8.27 0.65 -13.21
CA TYR A 331 -7.72 2.02 -13.13
C TYR A 331 -8.72 3.01 -12.52
N GLY A 332 -9.56 2.53 -11.60
CA GLY A 332 -10.72 3.26 -11.08
C GLY A 332 -10.45 4.65 -10.50
N SER A 333 -9.22 4.96 -10.09
CA SER A 333 -8.82 6.29 -9.62
C SER A 333 -8.66 7.31 -10.75
N ASN A 334 -8.22 6.89 -11.94
CA ASN A 334 -7.96 7.76 -13.10
C ASN A 334 -8.16 7.01 -14.44
N PRO A 335 -9.37 6.49 -14.72
CA PRO A 335 -9.60 5.63 -15.89
C PRO A 335 -9.44 6.36 -17.22
N GLU A 336 -9.72 7.67 -17.29
CA GLU A 336 -9.58 8.50 -18.48
C GLU A 336 -8.11 8.67 -18.88
N VAL A 337 -7.23 8.82 -17.88
CA VAL A 337 -5.78 8.92 -18.12
C VAL A 337 -5.27 7.63 -18.76
N PHE A 338 -5.72 6.48 -18.26
CA PHE A 338 -5.41 5.18 -18.86
C PHE A 338 -5.91 5.12 -20.32
N ILE A 339 -7.18 5.47 -20.60
CA ILE A 339 -7.74 5.40 -21.96
C ILE A 339 -6.96 6.32 -22.91
N ARG A 340 -6.66 7.55 -22.49
CA ARG A 340 -5.86 8.50 -23.30
C ARG A 340 -4.46 7.97 -23.58
N LYS A 341 -3.82 7.33 -22.59
CA LYS A 341 -2.53 6.69 -22.78
C LYS A 341 -2.63 5.55 -23.80
N VAL A 342 -3.61 4.67 -23.67
CA VAL A 342 -3.83 3.56 -24.62
C VAL A 342 -4.02 4.09 -26.05
N LEU A 343 -4.78 5.18 -26.20
CA LEU A 343 -5.01 5.84 -27.49
C LEU A 343 -3.74 6.44 -28.10
N SER A 344 -2.85 6.97 -27.27
CA SER A 344 -1.57 7.52 -27.72
C SER A 344 -0.56 6.43 -28.05
N ASP A 345 -0.46 5.40 -27.21
CA ASP A 345 0.60 4.40 -27.30
C ASP A 345 0.40 3.44 -28.47
N ILE A 346 -0.84 3.04 -28.80
CA ILE A 346 -1.09 2.04 -29.87
C ILE A 346 -0.58 2.52 -31.25
N PRO A 347 -0.94 3.72 -31.75
CA PRO A 347 -0.46 4.19 -33.05
C PRO A 347 1.07 4.35 -33.07
N ASP A 348 1.64 4.93 -32.02
CA ASP A 348 3.08 5.16 -31.90
C ASP A 348 3.87 3.85 -31.92
N LEU A 349 3.42 2.84 -31.16
CA LEU A 349 4.05 1.53 -31.12
C LEU A 349 3.86 0.76 -32.43
N GLN A 350 2.71 0.89 -33.10
CA GLN A 350 2.49 0.26 -34.41
C GLN A 350 3.44 0.83 -35.47
N LEU A 351 3.79 2.12 -35.38
CA LEU A 351 4.75 2.76 -36.26
C LEU A 351 6.19 2.34 -35.95
N LYS A 352 6.55 2.21 -34.67
CA LYS A 352 7.89 1.78 -34.23
C LYS A 352 8.14 0.29 -34.47
N PHE A 353 7.11 -0.55 -34.39
CA PHE A 353 7.20 -2.00 -34.47
C PHE A 353 6.22 -2.56 -35.52
N PRO A 354 6.43 -2.27 -36.82
CA PRO A 354 5.48 -2.63 -37.88
C PRO A 354 5.29 -4.14 -38.04
N ASP A 355 6.30 -4.94 -37.69
CA ASP A 355 6.27 -6.41 -37.81
C ASP A 355 5.52 -7.09 -36.65
N ILE A 356 5.16 -6.34 -35.60
CA ILE A 356 4.40 -6.86 -34.48
C ILE A 356 2.90 -6.73 -34.77
N PRO A 357 2.12 -7.83 -34.64
CA PRO A 357 0.70 -7.77 -34.92
C PRO A 357 -0.01 -6.76 -34.02
N LEU A 358 -0.94 -5.97 -34.58
CA LEU A 358 -1.71 -4.97 -33.84
C LEU A 358 -2.41 -5.54 -32.60
N SER A 359 -2.84 -6.82 -32.66
CA SER A 359 -3.45 -7.51 -31.52
C SER A 359 -2.48 -7.71 -30.35
N VAL A 360 -1.20 -7.92 -30.63
CA VAL A 360 -0.11 -8.03 -29.64
C VAL A 360 0.16 -6.65 -29.04
N ILE A 361 0.28 -5.62 -29.87
CA ILE A 361 0.45 -4.23 -29.41
C ILE A 361 -0.69 -3.82 -28.48
N LYS A 362 -1.94 -4.04 -28.90
CA LYS A 362 -3.12 -3.78 -28.06
C LYS A 362 -3.06 -4.54 -26.73
N ALA A 363 -2.71 -5.83 -26.76
CA ALA A 363 -2.62 -6.63 -25.54
C ALA A 363 -1.56 -6.09 -24.58
N VAL A 364 -0.37 -5.74 -25.08
CA VAL A 364 0.73 -5.20 -24.26
C VAL A 364 0.37 -3.83 -23.70
N VAL A 365 -0.14 -2.91 -24.51
CA VAL A 365 -0.53 -1.57 -24.03
C VAL A 365 -1.60 -1.65 -22.93
N ILE A 366 -2.54 -2.60 -23.02
CA ILE A 366 -3.57 -2.79 -21.99
C ILE A 366 -2.99 -3.42 -20.70
N SER A 367 -2.04 -4.35 -20.82
CA SER A 367 -1.53 -5.15 -19.69
C SER A 367 -0.24 -4.61 -19.05
N HIS A 368 0.54 -3.80 -19.76
CA HIS A 368 1.86 -3.31 -19.38
C HIS A 368 1.99 -1.78 -19.57
N THR A 369 0.96 -1.04 -19.15
CA THR A 369 0.82 0.41 -19.37
C THR A 369 1.97 1.27 -18.87
N SER A 370 2.73 0.81 -17.87
CA SER A 370 3.88 1.55 -17.34
C SER A 370 5.10 1.53 -18.28
N ASP A 371 5.27 0.46 -19.07
CA ASP A 371 6.41 0.26 -19.99
C ASP A 371 6.01 -0.56 -21.23
N SER A 372 5.00 -0.10 -21.95
CA SER A 372 4.50 -0.79 -23.15
C SER A 372 5.57 -0.93 -24.23
N GLU A 373 6.43 0.09 -24.40
CA GLU A 373 7.49 0.12 -25.42
C GLU A 373 8.63 -0.84 -25.10
N GLY A 374 9.14 -0.83 -23.86
CA GLY A 374 10.18 -1.75 -23.43
C GLY A 374 9.71 -3.20 -23.54
N PHE A 375 8.45 -3.46 -23.18
CA PHE A 375 7.86 -4.79 -23.33
C PHE A 375 7.73 -5.22 -24.79
N ILE A 376 7.21 -4.38 -25.70
CA ILE A 376 7.12 -4.70 -27.13
C ILE A 376 8.50 -4.94 -27.74
N ARG A 377 9.51 -4.17 -27.34
CA ARG A 377 10.89 -4.39 -27.80
C ARG A 377 11.39 -5.79 -27.45
N ASN A 378 11.20 -6.22 -26.21
CA ASN A 378 11.55 -7.58 -25.75
C ASN A 378 10.77 -8.66 -26.54
N VAL A 379 9.47 -8.46 -26.78
CA VAL A 379 8.67 -9.36 -27.62
C VAL A 379 9.24 -9.46 -29.03
N SER A 380 9.59 -8.33 -29.64
CA SER A 380 10.18 -8.25 -30.99
C SER A 380 11.52 -8.97 -31.09
N GLU A 381 12.37 -8.83 -30.07
CA GLU A 381 13.68 -9.49 -30.01
C GLU A 381 13.56 -11.02 -29.83
N LYS A 382 12.64 -11.49 -28.99
CA LYS A 382 12.54 -12.92 -28.64
C LYS A 382 11.68 -13.75 -29.58
N ALA A 383 10.63 -13.17 -30.18
CA ALA A 383 9.68 -13.92 -30.99
C ALA A 383 10.32 -14.71 -32.15
N PRO A 384 11.28 -14.15 -32.92
CA PRO A 384 11.92 -14.88 -34.02
C PRO A 384 12.71 -16.11 -33.56
N GLY A 385 13.37 -16.03 -32.39
CA GLY A 385 14.11 -17.14 -31.81
C GLY A 385 13.18 -18.29 -31.41
N LEU A 386 12.09 -17.97 -30.73
CA LEU A 386 11.08 -18.96 -30.33
C LEU A 386 10.33 -19.57 -31.51
N GLN A 387 10.05 -18.79 -32.55
CA GLN A 387 9.44 -19.33 -33.78
C GLN A 387 10.36 -20.31 -34.51
N LYS A 388 11.68 -20.10 -34.45
CA LYS A 388 12.67 -21.06 -34.98
C LYS A 388 12.79 -22.32 -34.13
N GLU A 389 12.72 -22.18 -32.79
CA GLU A 389 12.78 -23.32 -31.86
C GLU A 389 11.50 -24.18 -31.95
N PHE A 390 10.34 -23.55 -32.16
CA PHE A 390 9.03 -24.21 -32.21
C PHE A 390 8.34 -23.99 -33.57
N PRO A 391 8.88 -24.52 -34.69
CA PRO A 391 8.39 -24.22 -36.04
C PRO A 391 6.97 -24.76 -36.31
N ASP A 392 6.54 -25.78 -35.56
CA ASP A 392 5.20 -26.38 -35.67
C ASP A 392 4.12 -25.54 -34.97
N LEU A 393 4.49 -24.53 -34.19
CA LEU A 393 3.57 -23.66 -33.47
C LEU A 393 3.33 -22.37 -34.25
N SER A 394 2.06 -21.93 -34.33
CA SER A 394 1.73 -20.66 -34.98
C SER A 394 2.36 -19.47 -34.23
N ALA A 395 2.70 -18.41 -34.98
CA ALA A 395 3.21 -17.16 -34.40
C ALA A 395 2.32 -16.60 -33.28
N SER A 396 1.00 -16.77 -33.40
CA SER A 396 0.02 -16.36 -32.38
C SER A 396 0.25 -17.06 -31.03
N VAL A 397 0.60 -18.35 -31.03
CA VAL A 397 0.91 -19.11 -29.82
C VAL A 397 2.21 -18.60 -29.19
N VAL A 398 3.22 -18.32 -30.00
CA VAL A 398 4.49 -17.74 -29.53
C VAL A 398 4.28 -16.36 -28.89
N TYR A 399 3.51 -15.47 -29.53
CA TYR A 399 3.22 -14.16 -28.96
C TYR A 399 2.40 -14.26 -27.66
N ARG A 400 1.43 -15.18 -27.59
CA ARG A 400 0.70 -15.44 -26.34
C ARG A 400 1.62 -15.94 -25.23
N ALA A 401 2.58 -16.80 -25.55
CA ALA A 401 3.58 -17.27 -24.59
C ALA A 401 4.41 -16.10 -24.05
N LEU A 402 4.91 -15.23 -24.92
CA LEU A 402 5.73 -14.07 -24.56
C LEU A 402 4.99 -13.03 -23.72
N ILE A 403 3.70 -12.80 -23.98
CA ILE A 403 2.90 -11.83 -23.23
C ILE A 403 2.43 -12.41 -21.88
N GLY A 404 2.10 -13.70 -21.85
CA GLY A 404 1.35 -14.29 -20.75
C GLY A 404 2.14 -15.11 -19.74
N TYR A 405 3.38 -15.51 -20.05
CA TYR A 405 4.12 -16.49 -19.25
C TYR A 405 5.52 -15.99 -18.87
N ARG A 406 5.91 -16.25 -17.62
CA ARG A 406 7.24 -15.92 -17.10
C ARG A 406 8.35 -16.71 -17.81
N ASP A 407 8.06 -17.96 -18.16
CA ASP A 407 8.90 -18.82 -18.99
C ASP A 407 8.15 -19.27 -20.26
N PRO A 408 8.25 -18.49 -21.35
CA PRO A 408 7.61 -18.81 -22.62
C PRO A 408 8.11 -20.13 -23.23
N GLN A 409 9.37 -20.51 -23.02
CA GLN A 409 9.96 -21.71 -23.65
C GLN A 409 9.40 -22.98 -23.05
N THR A 410 9.35 -23.05 -21.72
CA THR A 410 8.75 -24.20 -21.02
C THR A 410 7.28 -24.37 -21.43
N PHE A 411 6.50 -23.28 -21.44
CA PHE A 411 5.11 -23.32 -21.90
C PHE A 411 4.98 -23.84 -23.34
N LEU A 412 5.77 -23.32 -24.28
CA LEU A 412 5.71 -23.74 -25.69
C LEU A 412 6.08 -25.22 -25.86
N ARG A 413 7.06 -25.71 -25.09
CA ARG A 413 7.46 -27.12 -25.09
C ARG A 413 6.35 -28.03 -24.58
N GLU A 414 5.64 -27.64 -23.53
CA GLU A 414 4.47 -28.38 -23.05
C GLU A 414 3.36 -28.44 -24.10
N VAL A 415 3.09 -27.31 -24.77
CA VAL A 415 2.09 -27.25 -25.85
C VAL A 415 2.48 -28.18 -27.00
N GLN A 416 3.74 -28.15 -27.44
CA GLN A 416 4.23 -29.03 -28.51
C GLN A 416 4.10 -30.51 -28.11
N ASN A 417 4.48 -30.86 -26.88
CA ASN A 417 4.37 -32.22 -26.36
C ASN A 417 2.92 -32.72 -26.35
N ARG A 418 1.97 -31.87 -25.94
CA ARG A 418 0.53 -32.21 -25.95
C ARG A 418 0.02 -32.44 -27.37
N ILE A 419 0.40 -31.59 -28.32
CA ILE A 419 0.02 -31.75 -29.73
C ILE A 419 0.57 -33.07 -30.28
N GLN A 420 1.84 -33.38 -30.04
CA GLN A 420 2.46 -34.62 -30.48
C GLN A 420 1.81 -35.86 -29.86
N ALA A 421 1.47 -35.81 -28.56
CA ALA A 421 0.76 -36.88 -27.88
C ALA A 421 -0.63 -37.12 -28.49
N SER A 422 -1.39 -36.06 -28.76
CA SER A 422 -2.71 -36.17 -29.40
C SER A 422 -2.63 -36.70 -30.84
N LEU A 423 -1.61 -36.32 -31.61
CA LEU A 423 -1.38 -36.85 -32.96
C LEU A 423 -1.03 -38.34 -32.95
N LYS A 424 -0.20 -38.79 -31.99
CA LYS A 424 0.10 -40.21 -31.82
C LYS A 424 -1.14 -41.03 -31.49
N GLN A 425 -2.01 -40.53 -30.61
CA GLN A 425 -3.27 -41.21 -30.26
C GLN A 425 -4.23 -41.31 -31.46
N ARG A 426 -4.31 -40.28 -32.31
CA ARG A 426 -5.16 -40.30 -33.52
C ARG A 426 -4.66 -41.21 -34.62
N ASN A 427 -3.36 -41.45 -34.71
CA ASN A 427 -2.77 -42.34 -35.73
C ASN A 427 -2.76 -43.82 -35.28
N GLN A 428 -3.14 -44.10 -34.03
CA GLN A 428 -3.25 -45.45 -33.47
C GLN A 428 -4.71 -45.93 -33.31
N ALA A 429 -5.69 -45.04 -33.57
CA ALA A 429 -7.11 -45.32 -33.66
C ALA A 429 -7.52 -45.37 -35.13
#